data_AF-A0A351HTC0-F1
#
_entry.id   AF-A0A351HTC0-F1
#
_cell.length_a   1.000
_cell.length_b   1.000
_cell.length_c   1.000
_cell.angle_alpha   90.00
_cell.angle_beta   90.00
_cell.angle_gamma   90.00
#
_symmetry.space_group_name_H-M   'P 1'
#
loop_
_entity.id
_entity.type
_entity.pdbx_description
1 polymer ?
#
loop_
_entity_poly.entity_id
_entity_poly.type
_entity_poly.pdbx_seq_one_letter_code
_entity_poly.pdbx_strand_id
1 'polypeptide(L)'
;MNSITLMVDEHTHIIRMLAVVRKASTQVMQGQPINYDDFDKMIDFIANYADVHHHGKEEAFLFKAMVDHLGKMGSNLISHGMLVEHDWGRLFIAELKAALIRVQAGDDDSRLDVIANAVGYANHLT
;
A
#
# COMPACT_ATOMS: atom_id res chain seq x y z
N MET A 1 3.64 22.81 -12.40
CA MET A 1 3.10 22.09 -11.24
C MET A 1 4.13 22.17 -10.11
N ASN A 2 3.73 22.47 -8.87
CA ASN A 2 4.68 22.45 -7.74
C ASN A 2 4.80 21.03 -7.14
N SER A 3 5.78 20.79 -6.28
CA SER A 3 6.07 19.46 -5.72
C SER A 3 4.92 18.88 -4.89
N ILE A 4 4.17 19.71 -4.15
CA ILE A 4 3.02 19.26 -3.38
C ILE A 4 1.88 18.86 -4.31
N THR A 5 1.55 19.68 -5.32
CA THR A 5 0.52 19.35 -6.32
C THR A 5 0.85 18.06 -7.05
N LEU A 6 2.13 17.82 -7.39
CA LEU A 6 2.56 16.55 -7.96
C LEU A 6 2.23 15.36 -7.05
N MET A 7 2.59 15.43 -5.77
CA MET A 7 2.31 14.33 -4.81
C MET A 7 0.81 14.12 -4.58
N VAL A 8 0.02 15.19 -4.59
CA VAL A 8 -1.44 15.10 -4.55
C VAL A 8 -2.01 14.43 -5.80
N ASP A 9 -1.49 14.74 -6.98
CA ASP A 9 -1.90 14.08 -8.22
C ASP A 9 -1.53 12.59 -8.21
N GLU A 10 -0.38 12.23 -7.65
CA GLU A 10 0.04 10.83 -7.48
C GLU A 10 -0.92 10.03 -6.58
N HIS A 11 -1.44 10.63 -5.51
CA HIS A 11 -2.48 10.02 -4.67
C HIS A 11 -3.73 9.64 -5.47
N THR A 12 -4.11 10.40 -6.51
CA THR A 12 -5.28 10.05 -7.32
C THR A 12 -5.12 8.70 -8.02
N HIS A 13 -3.89 8.37 -8.42
CA HIS A 13 -3.57 7.09 -9.06
C HIS A 13 -3.51 5.95 -8.03
N ILE A 14 -2.96 6.23 -6.84
CA ILE A 14 -2.93 5.28 -5.72
C ILE A 14 -4.36 4.91 -5.31
N ILE A 15 -5.22 5.89 -5.03
CA ILE A 15 -6.62 5.68 -4.66
C ILE A 15 -7.38 4.86 -5.71
N ARG A 16 -7.13 5.13 -7.00
CA ARG A 16 -7.70 4.34 -8.09
C ARG A 16 -7.24 2.87 -8.04
N MET A 17 -5.97 2.61 -7.73
CA MET A 17 -5.47 1.24 -7.55
C MET A 17 -6.13 0.56 -6.34
N LEU A 18 -6.36 1.27 -5.23
CA LEU A 18 -7.05 0.69 -4.05
C LEU A 18 -8.44 0.16 -4.40
N ALA A 19 -9.18 0.87 -5.26
CA ALA A 19 -10.48 0.40 -5.77
C ALA A 19 -10.36 -0.90 -6.59
N VAL A 20 -9.29 -1.05 -7.38
CA VAL A 20 -9.00 -2.27 -8.14
C VAL A 20 -8.67 -3.43 -7.21
N VAL A 21 -7.78 -3.22 -6.23
CA VAL A 21 -7.43 -4.21 -5.20
C VAL A 21 -8.66 -4.69 -4.44
N ARG A 22 -9.54 -3.77 -4.03
CA ARG A 22 -10.81 -4.10 -3.36
C ARG A 22 -11.72 -4.95 -4.26
N LYS A 23 -11.78 -4.62 -5.55
CA LYS A 23 -12.61 -5.36 -6.51
C LYS A 23 -12.09 -6.78 -6.75
N ALA A 24 -10.77 -6.93 -6.92
CA ALA A 24 -10.13 -8.24 -7.04
C ALA A 24 -10.36 -9.09 -5.78
N SER A 25 -10.20 -8.51 -4.59
CA SER A 25 -10.48 -9.20 -3.31
C SER A 25 -11.94 -9.66 -3.21
N THR A 26 -12.88 -8.86 -3.71
CA THR A 26 -14.31 -9.22 -3.76
C THR A 26 -14.56 -10.43 -4.67
N GLN A 27 -13.86 -10.53 -5.80
CA GLN A 27 -13.96 -11.70 -6.69
C GLN A 27 -13.45 -12.96 -6.00
N VAL A 28 -12.30 -12.88 -5.31
CA VAL A 28 -11.76 -14.00 -4.53
C VAL A 28 -12.75 -14.45 -3.45
N MET A 29 -13.36 -13.50 -2.73
CA MET A 29 -14.41 -13.77 -1.72
C MET A 29 -15.64 -14.45 -2.34
N GLN A 30 -15.99 -14.13 -3.58
CA GLN A 30 -17.11 -14.74 -4.32
C GLN A 30 -16.77 -16.13 -4.89
N GLY A 31 -15.62 -16.70 -4.54
CA GLY A 31 -15.19 -18.03 -4.97
C GLY A 31 -14.57 -18.06 -6.37
N GLN A 32 -14.30 -16.90 -6.99
CA GLN A 32 -13.57 -16.88 -8.27
C GLN A 32 -12.11 -17.31 -8.05
N PRO A 33 -11.47 -17.95 -9.05
CA PRO A 33 -10.04 -18.24 -8.97
C PRO A 33 -9.23 -16.96 -8.83
N ILE A 34 -8.11 -17.03 -8.10
CA ILE A 34 -7.18 -15.90 -7.99
C ILE A 34 -6.52 -15.69 -9.35
N ASN A 35 -6.60 -14.46 -9.87
CA ASN A 35 -5.81 -14.05 -11.02
C ASN A 35 -4.45 -13.54 -10.54
N TYR A 36 -3.45 -14.44 -10.51
CA TYR A 36 -2.10 -14.12 -10.05
C TYR A 36 -1.45 -13.00 -10.85
N ASP A 37 -1.62 -12.98 -12.17
CA ASP A 37 -1.08 -11.92 -13.03
C ASP A 37 -1.64 -10.54 -12.67
N ASP A 38 -2.90 -10.45 -12.27
CA ASP A 38 -3.50 -9.19 -11.82
C ASP A 38 -2.95 -8.80 -10.44
N PHE A 39 -2.87 -9.74 -9.50
CA PHE A 39 -2.29 -9.49 -8.18
C PHE A 39 -0.83 -9.06 -8.24
N ASP A 40 -0.02 -9.68 -9.09
CA ASP A 40 1.37 -9.32 -9.30
C ASP A 40 1.50 -7.89 -9.84
N LYS A 41 0.66 -7.48 -10.79
CA LYS A 41 0.64 -6.10 -11.31
C LYS A 41 0.16 -5.09 -10.28
N MET A 42 -0.84 -5.43 -9.47
CA MET A 42 -1.31 -4.57 -8.38
C MET A 42 -0.21 -4.36 -7.34
N ILE A 43 0.46 -5.45 -6.95
CA ILE A 43 1.57 -5.45 -6.00
C ILE A 43 2.77 -4.68 -6.54
N ASP A 44 3.12 -4.84 -7.82
CA ASP A 44 4.19 -4.10 -8.49
C ASP A 44 3.92 -2.59 -8.47
N PHE A 45 2.71 -2.19 -8.87
CA PHE A 45 2.30 -0.79 -8.80
C PHE A 45 2.40 -0.26 -7.38
N ILE A 46 1.90 -0.99 -6.38
CA ILE A 46 1.95 -0.56 -4.99
C ILE A 46 3.39 -0.41 -4.50
N ALA A 47 4.22 -1.44 -4.69
CA ALA A 47 5.59 -1.43 -4.18
C ALA A 47 6.45 -0.36 -4.87
N ASN A 48 6.27 -0.16 -6.17
CA ASN A 48 7.14 0.73 -6.94
C ASN A 48 6.57 2.16 -7.06
N TYR A 49 5.28 2.30 -7.36
CA TYR A 49 4.66 3.61 -7.56
C TYR A 49 4.22 4.25 -6.24
N ALA A 50 3.47 3.51 -5.40
CA ALA A 50 2.97 4.08 -4.15
C ALA A 50 4.09 4.19 -3.09
N ASP A 51 4.89 3.14 -2.91
CA ASP A 51 5.92 3.14 -1.87
C ASP A 51 7.22 3.79 -2.35
N VAL A 52 8.01 3.11 -3.18
CA VAL A 52 9.35 3.61 -3.58
C VAL A 52 9.29 4.99 -4.23
N HIS A 53 8.32 5.23 -5.11
CA HIS A 53 8.23 6.49 -5.82
C HIS A 53 7.51 7.58 -5.04
N HIS A 54 6.33 7.33 -4.46
CA HIS A 54 5.56 8.36 -3.78
C HIS A 54 5.99 8.55 -2.32
N HIS A 55 5.84 7.55 -1.45
CA HIS A 55 6.32 7.62 -0.06
C HIS A 55 7.83 7.91 0.01
N GLY A 56 8.63 7.37 -0.91
CA GLY A 56 10.07 7.65 -0.97
C GLY A 56 10.38 9.15 -1.14
N LYS A 57 9.55 9.91 -1.88
CA LYS A 57 9.71 11.38 -1.96
C LYS A 57 9.30 12.06 -0.65
N GLU A 58 8.24 11.57 -0.02
CA GLU A 58 7.79 12.12 1.25
C GLU A 58 8.87 11.94 2.32
N GLU A 59 9.36 10.71 2.49
CA GLU A 59 10.39 10.38 3.47
C GLU A 59 11.71 11.11 3.21
N ALA A 60 12.17 11.15 1.95
CA ALA A 60 13.46 11.75 1.61
C ALA A 60 13.44 13.28 1.65
N PHE A 61 12.32 13.92 1.32
CA PHE A 61 12.25 15.37 1.11
C PHE A 61 11.20 16.06 1.99
N LEU A 62 9.93 15.66 1.90
CA LEU A 62 8.84 16.37 2.57
C LEU A 62 8.94 16.29 4.09
N PHE A 63 9.10 15.08 4.63
CA PHE A 63 9.16 14.83 6.06
C PHE A 63 10.36 15.51 6.69
N LYS A 64 11.51 15.51 6.01
CA LYS A 64 12.68 16.27 6.44
C LYS A 64 12.39 17.76 6.52
N ALA A 65 11.79 18.34 5.48
CA ALA A 65 11.41 19.75 5.48
C ALA A 65 10.40 20.06 6.61
N MET A 66 9.43 19.17 6.85
CA MET A 66 8.47 19.32 7.94
C MET A 66 9.14 19.29 9.31
N VAL A 67 10.10 18.39 9.54
CA VAL A 67 10.88 18.36 10.79
C VAL A 67 11.69 19.65 10.97
N ASP A 68 12.37 20.12 9.92
CA ASP A 68 13.17 21.34 9.97
C ASP A 68 12.30 22.58 10.32
N HIS A 69 11.06 22.62 9.84
CA HIS A 69 10.16 23.77 10.03
C HIS A 69 9.29 23.68 11.30
N LEU A 70 8.90 22.47 11.72
CA LEU A 70 7.99 22.24 12.85
C LEU A 70 8.71 21.78 14.13
N GLY A 71 10.02 21.49 14.05
CA GLY A 71 10.83 21.06 15.17
C GLY A 71 10.31 19.78 15.85
N LYS A 72 10.22 19.79 17.19
CA LYS A 72 9.80 18.62 17.98
C LYS A 72 8.41 18.11 17.61
N MET A 73 7.49 19.00 17.24
CA MET A 73 6.15 18.59 16.80
C MET A 73 6.22 17.77 15.51
N GLY A 74 6.97 18.26 14.52
CA GLY A 74 7.19 17.55 13.26
C GLY A 74 7.89 16.21 13.48
N SER A 75 8.95 16.19 14.30
CA SER A 75 9.67 14.97 14.63
C SER A 75 8.77 13.89 15.25
N ASN A 76 7.91 14.26 16.21
CA ASN A 76 6.97 13.34 16.83
C ASN A 76 5.90 12.84 15.84
N LEU A 77 5.32 13.73 15.03
CA LEU A 77 4.29 13.38 14.04
C LEU A 77 4.82 12.40 12.98
N ILE A 78 5.99 12.70 12.42
CA ILE A 78 6.60 11.87 11.39
C ILE A 78 7.04 10.51 11.96
N SER A 79 7.79 10.52 13.07
CA SER A 79 8.44 9.29 13.57
C SER A 79 7.46 8.31 14.22
N HIS A 80 6.38 8.80 14.82
CA HIS A 80 5.42 7.96 15.54
C HIS A 80 4.06 7.82 14.85
N GLY A 81 3.86 8.54 13.74
CA GLY A 81 2.69 8.44 12.90
C GLY A 81 3.08 8.01 11.50
N MET A 82 3.50 8.97 10.67
CA MET A 82 3.58 8.76 9.22
C MET A 82 4.52 7.62 8.79
N LEU A 83 5.72 7.52 9.38
CA LEU A 83 6.63 6.41 9.07
C LEU A 83 6.09 5.05 9.52
N VAL A 84 5.39 5.01 10.65
CA VAL A 84 4.75 3.79 11.15
C VAL A 84 3.64 3.33 10.19
N GLU A 85 2.85 4.28 9.68
CA GLU A 85 1.81 4.00 8.69
C GLU A 85 2.41 3.47 7.37
N HIS A 86 3.55 4.00 6.92
CA HIS A 86 4.24 3.49 5.74
C HIS A 86 4.74 2.05 5.96
N ASP A 87 5.35 1.77 7.10
CA ASP A 87 5.81 0.43 7.45
C ASP A 87 4.64 -0.57 7.58
N TRP A 88 3.49 -0.12 8.08
CA TRP A 88 2.28 -0.95 8.11
C TRP A 88 1.77 -1.27 6.69
N GLY A 89 1.78 -0.27 5.79
CA GLY A 89 1.50 -0.50 4.38
C GLY A 89 2.41 -1.57 3.76
N ARG A 90 3.71 -1.51 4.05
CA ARG A 90 4.71 -2.50 3.60
C ARG A 90 4.44 -3.89 4.16
N LEU A 91 4.04 -3.99 5.43
CA LEU A 91 3.67 -5.25 6.07
C LEU A 91 2.50 -5.92 5.35
N PHE A 92 1.41 -5.20 5.06
CA PHE A 92 0.27 -5.77 4.35
C PHE A 92 0.67 -6.34 2.98
N ILE A 93 1.55 -5.66 2.24
CA ILE A 93 2.00 -6.12 0.93
C ILE A 93 2.93 -7.33 1.02
N ALA A 94 3.78 -7.40 2.05
CA ALA A 94 4.61 -8.57 2.31
C ALA A 94 3.74 -9.80 2.65
N GLU A 95 2.75 -9.63 3.53
CA GLU A 95 1.83 -10.70 3.92
C GLU A 95 0.90 -11.13 2.77
N LEU A 96 0.46 -10.19 1.92
CA LEU A 96 -0.30 -10.49 0.71
C LEU A 96 0.51 -11.39 -0.24
N LYS A 97 1.79 -11.06 -0.50
CA LYS A 97 2.68 -11.90 -1.32
C LYS A 97 2.83 -13.29 -0.73
N ALA A 98 3.06 -13.38 0.59
CA ALA A 98 3.21 -14.66 1.27
C ALA A 98 1.93 -15.51 1.17
N ALA A 99 0.75 -14.90 1.34
CA ALA A 99 -0.53 -15.57 1.22
C ALA A 99 -0.77 -16.10 -0.20
N LEU A 100 -0.46 -15.32 -1.24
CA LEU A 100 -0.56 -15.77 -2.63
C LEU A 100 0.30 -17.02 -2.90
N ILE A 101 1.53 -17.06 -2.38
CA ILE A 101 2.42 -18.21 -2.48
C ILE A 101 1.83 -19.44 -1.78
N ARG A 102 1.26 -19.28 -0.57
CA ARG A 102 0.62 -20.38 0.16
C ARG A 102 -0.57 -20.96 -0.61
N VAL A 103 -1.44 -20.10 -1.15
CA VAL A 103 -2.57 -20.55 -1.99
C VAL A 103 -2.07 -21.30 -3.22
N GLN A 104 -1.02 -20.81 -3.88
CA GLN A 104 -0.44 -21.47 -5.05
C GLN A 104 0.16 -22.85 -4.71
N ALA A 105 0.65 -23.03 -3.48
CA ALA A 105 1.14 -24.30 -2.96
C ALA A 105 0.03 -25.27 -2.49
N GLY A 106 -1.24 -24.89 -2.61
CA GLY A 106 -2.40 -25.73 -2.31
C GLY A 106 -3.08 -25.47 -0.95
N ASP A 107 -2.67 -24.43 -0.22
CA ASP A 107 -3.34 -24.01 1.01
C ASP A 107 -4.54 -23.08 0.70
N ASP A 108 -5.73 -23.67 0.57
CA ASP A 108 -6.94 -22.93 0.21
C ASP A 108 -7.41 -21.97 1.31
N ASP A 109 -7.12 -22.26 2.59
CA ASP A 109 -7.48 -21.39 3.73
C ASP A 109 -6.77 -20.03 3.63
N SER A 110 -5.55 -20.00 3.07
CA SER A 110 -4.79 -18.76 2.83
C SER A 110 -5.46 -17.79 1.85
N ARG A 111 -6.55 -18.18 1.16
CA ARG A 111 -7.37 -17.23 0.40
C ARG A 111 -7.98 -16.15 1.29
N LEU A 112 -8.27 -16.49 2.56
CA LEU A 112 -8.72 -15.52 3.56
C LEU A 112 -7.64 -14.46 3.81
N ASP A 113 -6.37 -14.88 3.89
CA ASP A 113 -5.24 -13.98 4.12
C ASP A 113 -4.97 -13.08 2.91
N VAL A 114 -5.16 -13.59 1.69
CA VAL A 114 -5.09 -12.77 0.47
C VAL A 114 -6.11 -11.62 0.57
N ILE A 115 -7.35 -11.93 0.93
CA ILE A 115 -8.41 -10.93 1.08
C ILE A 115 -8.08 -9.98 2.23
N ALA A 116 -7.69 -10.51 3.40
CA ALA A 116 -7.44 -9.72 4.60
C ALA A 116 -6.32 -8.70 4.38
N ASN A 117 -5.20 -9.11 3.78
CA ASN A 117 -4.06 -8.21 3.54
C ASN A 117 -4.32 -7.23 2.40
N ALA A 118 -4.94 -7.67 1.31
CA ALA A 118 -5.28 -6.77 0.19
C ALA A 118 -6.29 -5.70 0.62
N VAL A 119 -7.34 -6.09 1.35
CA VAL A 119 -8.34 -5.16 1.88
C VAL A 119 -7.78 -4.33 3.02
N GLY A 120 -6.92 -4.90 3.86
CA GLY A 120 -6.20 -4.19 4.92
C GLY A 120 -5.37 -3.04 4.37
N TYR A 121 -4.54 -3.32 3.36
CA TYR A 121 -3.79 -2.28 2.64
C TYR A 121 -4.70 -1.21 2.02
N ALA A 122 -5.79 -1.64 1.35
CA ALA A 122 -6.72 -0.70 0.73
C ALA A 122 -7.39 0.23 1.74
N ASN A 123 -7.85 -0.28 2.88
CA ASN A 123 -8.51 0.52 3.91
C ASN A 123 -7.53 1.42 4.68
N HIS A 124 -6.26 1.01 4.80
CA HIS A 124 -5.21 1.77 5.45
C HIS A 124 -4.94 3.12 4.76
N LEU A 125 -5.23 3.22 3.47
CA LEU A 125 -4.91 4.36 2.62
C LEU A 125 -6.13 5.14 2.08
N THR A 126 -7.35 4.78 2.52
CA THR A 126 -8.61 5.47 2.15
C THR A 126 -9.18 6.26 3.30
#